data_AF-A0A9E4DZC7-F1
#
_entry.id   AF-A0A9E4DZC7-F1
#
_cell.length_a   1.000
_cell.length_b   1.000
_cell.length_c   1.000
_cell.angle_alpha   90.00
_cell.angle_beta   90.00
_cell.angle_gamma   90.00
#
_symmetry.space_group_name_H-M   'P 1'
#
loop_
_entity.id
_entity.type
_entity.pdbx_description
1 polymer ?
#
loop_
_entity_poly.entity_id
_entity_poly.type
_entity_poly.pdbx_seq_one_letter_code
_entity_poly.pdbx_strand_id
1 'polypeptide(L)'
;MLSGSHKFSVLPTIRADGAGGLGVETDHLNLTWVSADYQIGDFLLFQSLTVHKALPNQTTDRLRLSVDYRYQGQSQPITEGSLLPHFNRMSWEEIYEGWNSEKYQYYWKDVDLECVPFTRKYHAAKR
;
A
#
# COMPACT_ATOMS: atom_id res chain seq x y z
N MET A 1 -2.23 -0.06 13.64
CA MET A 1 -0.86 -0.44 13.22
C MET A 1 -0.13 -1.07 14.39
N LEU A 2 0.81 -1.97 14.14
CA LEU A 2 1.67 -2.53 15.19
C LEU A 2 2.88 -1.60 15.38
N SER A 3 2.88 -0.83 16.47
CA SER A 3 3.89 0.22 16.70
C SER A 3 5.29 -0.37 16.76
N GLY A 4 6.24 0.23 16.02
CA GLY A 4 7.64 -0.23 15.97
C GLY A 4 7.91 -1.42 15.04
N SER A 5 6.89 -2.06 14.45
CA SER A 5 7.07 -3.24 13.58
C SER A 5 7.89 -2.99 12.32
N HIS A 6 7.97 -1.75 11.84
CA HIS A 6 8.80 -1.38 10.69
C HIS A 6 10.32 -1.51 10.91
N LYS A 7 10.76 -1.71 12.15
CA LYS A 7 12.18 -1.91 12.49
C LYS A 7 12.65 -3.34 12.22
N PHE A 8 11.72 -4.25 11.94
CA PHE A 8 12.04 -5.62 11.53
C PHE A 8 12.18 -5.70 10.00
N SER A 9 12.75 -6.80 9.52
CA SER A 9 12.70 -7.17 8.09
C SER A 9 11.26 -7.51 7.66
N VAL A 10 11.05 -7.74 6.36
CA VAL A 10 9.86 -8.43 5.86
C VAL A 10 9.64 -9.71 6.67
N LEU A 11 8.53 -9.76 7.41
CA LEU A 11 8.16 -10.92 8.22
C LEU A 11 7.68 -12.07 7.33
N PRO A 12 7.87 -13.34 7.76
CA PRO A 12 7.30 -14.48 7.05
C PRO A 12 5.78 -14.36 6.93
N THR A 13 5.27 -14.63 5.73
CA THR A 13 3.83 -14.61 5.47
C THR A 13 3.21 -15.99 5.68
N ILE A 14 1.99 -15.98 6.21
CA ILE A 14 1.10 -17.15 6.34
C ILE A 14 -0.15 -16.93 5.48
N ARG A 15 -0.89 -18.00 5.18
CA ARG A 15 -2.24 -17.84 4.63
C ARG A 15 -3.15 -17.20 5.66
N ALA A 16 -3.97 -16.26 5.21
CA ALA A 16 -4.99 -15.62 6.03
C ALA A 16 -6.23 -15.31 5.19
N ASP A 17 -7.38 -15.25 5.85
CA ASP A 17 -8.61 -14.81 5.22
C ASP A 17 -8.59 -13.29 5.00
N GLY A 18 -9.14 -12.86 3.87
CA GLY A 18 -9.27 -11.44 3.52
C GLY A 18 -8.44 -11.00 2.32
N ALA A 19 -8.28 -9.69 2.17
CA ALA A 19 -7.65 -9.08 1.00
C ALA A 19 -6.20 -9.57 0.82
N GLY A 20 -5.91 -10.14 -0.35
CA GLY A 20 -4.58 -10.64 -0.70
C GLY A 20 -4.24 -12.05 -0.19
N GLY A 21 -5.08 -12.65 0.67
CA GLY A 21 -4.91 -14.05 1.11
C GLY A 21 -3.67 -14.33 1.96
N LEU A 22 -3.00 -13.28 2.46
CA LEU A 22 -1.75 -13.35 3.21
C LEU A 22 -1.86 -12.57 4.52
N GLY A 23 -1.21 -13.08 5.57
CA GLY A 23 -1.08 -12.43 6.86
C GLY A 23 0.31 -12.66 7.46
N VAL A 24 0.53 -12.13 8.66
CA VAL A 24 1.76 -12.30 9.45
C VAL A 24 1.40 -12.60 10.89
N GLU A 25 2.12 -13.51 11.54
CA GLU A 25 1.99 -13.73 12.98
C GLU A 25 2.74 -12.64 13.75
N THR A 26 2.09 -12.04 14.75
CA THR A 26 2.65 -10.89 15.47
C THR A 26 2.86 -11.10 16.96
N ASP A 27 2.31 -12.18 17.52
CA ASP A 27 2.27 -12.39 18.98
C ASP A 27 3.68 -12.50 19.60
N HIS A 28 4.62 -13.08 18.84
CA HIS A 28 6.01 -13.23 19.26
C HIS A 28 6.80 -11.91 19.24
N LEU A 29 6.26 -10.82 18.68
CA LEU A 29 6.96 -9.54 18.57
C LEU A 29 6.87 -8.70 19.85
N ASN A 30 5.95 -9.01 20.76
CA ASN A 30 5.71 -8.25 21.99
C ASN A 30 5.57 -6.72 21.76
N LEU A 31 4.83 -6.35 20.71
CA LEU A 31 4.58 -4.97 20.31
C LEU A 31 3.12 -4.57 20.57
N THR A 32 2.88 -3.26 20.63
CA THR A 32 1.55 -2.70 20.91
C THR A 32 0.82 -2.32 19.63
N TRP A 33 -0.41 -2.81 19.47
CA TRP A 33 -1.34 -2.31 18.46
C TRP A 33 -1.87 -0.94 18.85
N VAL A 34 -1.80 0.01 17.90
CA VAL A 34 -2.30 1.37 18.08
C VAL A 34 -3.28 1.74 16.97
N SER A 35 -4.29 2.53 17.32
CA SER A 35 -5.29 3.11 16.42
C SER A 35 -5.66 4.51 16.90
N ALA A 36 -6.27 5.30 16.01
CA ALA A 36 -6.74 6.64 16.30
C ALA A 36 -8.00 6.93 15.47
N ASP A 37 -8.82 7.86 15.97
CA ASP A 37 -10.02 8.34 15.29
C ASP A 37 -9.68 9.54 14.40
N TYR A 38 -9.51 9.27 13.11
CA TYR A 38 -9.20 10.29 12.11
C TYR A 38 -10.45 11.07 11.69
N GLN A 39 -10.28 12.36 11.46
CA GLN A 39 -11.28 13.24 10.86
C GLN A 39 -11.02 13.44 9.37
N ILE A 40 -12.01 13.99 8.67
CA ILE A 40 -11.85 14.35 7.25
C ILE A 40 -10.73 15.38 7.13
N GLY A 41 -9.75 15.10 6.28
CA GLY A 41 -8.57 15.94 6.07
C GLY A 41 -7.33 15.45 6.82
N ASP A 42 -7.48 14.58 7.82
CA ASP A 42 -6.34 13.92 8.44
C ASP A 42 -5.73 12.91 7.47
N PHE A 43 -4.41 12.76 7.54
CA PHE A 43 -3.70 11.70 6.82
C PHE A 43 -2.77 10.97 7.77
N LEU A 44 -2.49 9.71 7.42
CA LEU A 44 -1.57 8.85 8.12
C LEU A 44 -0.47 8.40 7.16
N LEU A 45 0.78 8.63 7.54
CA LEU A 45 1.96 8.13 6.84
C LEU A 45 2.68 7.10 7.72
N PHE A 46 3.07 5.97 7.15
CA PHE A 46 3.86 4.94 7.83
C PHE A 46 4.84 4.25 6.89
N GLN A 47 5.89 3.66 7.46
CA GLN A 47 6.94 2.96 6.71
C GLN A 47 6.42 1.66 6.10
N SER A 48 6.94 1.27 4.92
CA SER A 48 6.49 0.10 4.15
C SER A 48 6.49 -1.23 4.90
N LEU A 49 7.34 -1.38 5.91
CA LEU A 49 7.45 -2.59 6.74
C LEU A 49 6.55 -2.54 8.00
N THR A 50 5.73 -1.50 8.15
CA THR A 50 4.79 -1.42 9.27
C THR A 50 3.68 -2.45 9.08
N VAL A 51 3.60 -3.41 10.01
CA VAL A 51 2.48 -4.35 10.07
C VAL A 51 1.21 -3.58 10.44
N HIS A 52 0.19 -3.69 9.61
CA HIS A 52 -1.08 -3.00 9.81
C HIS A 52 -2.25 -3.88 9.35
N LYS A 53 -3.43 -3.61 9.89
CA LYS A 53 -4.68 -4.27 9.51
C LYS A 53 -5.83 -3.30 9.65
N ALA A 54 -6.87 -3.49 8.84
CA ALA A 54 -8.10 -2.74 8.98
C ALA A 54 -8.84 -3.14 10.26
N LEU A 55 -9.45 -2.16 10.93
CA LEU A 55 -10.48 -2.45 11.94
C LEU A 55 -11.84 -2.62 11.26
N PRO A 56 -12.70 -3.53 11.76
CA PRO A 56 -14.05 -3.69 11.24
C PRO A 56 -14.84 -2.41 11.42
N ASN A 57 -15.69 -2.08 10.44
CA ASN A 57 -16.66 -1.01 10.62
C ASN A 57 -17.83 -1.53 11.47
N GLN A 58 -17.92 -1.10 12.72
CA GLN A 58 -18.96 -1.55 13.67
C GLN A 58 -20.21 -0.66 13.66
N THR A 59 -20.24 0.41 12.87
CA THR A 59 -21.39 1.30 12.78
C THR A 59 -22.49 0.69 11.92
N THR A 60 -23.75 0.92 12.29
CA THR A 60 -24.92 0.39 11.58
C THR A 60 -25.45 1.31 10.48
N ASP A 61 -25.03 2.58 10.45
CA ASP A 61 -25.67 3.65 9.67
C ASP A 61 -24.70 4.43 8.75
N ARG A 62 -23.42 4.06 8.70
CA ARG A 62 -22.41 4.80 7.93
C ARG A 62 -21.31 3.90 7.36
N LEU A 63 -20.73 4.37 6.27
CA LEU A 63 -19.55 3.77 5.65
C LEU A 63 -18.28 4.48 6.11
N ARG A 64 -17.20 3.72 6.27
CA ARG A 64 -15.85 4.28 6.41
C ARG A 64 -15.18 4.30 5.03
N LEU A 65 -14.97 5.49 4.48
CA LEU A 65 -14.27 5.69 3.22
C LEU A 65 -12.87 6.25 3.47
N SER A 66 -11.89 5.66 2.78
CA SER A 66 -10.49 6.09 2.81
C SER A 66 -9.83 5.72 1.48
N VAL A 67 -8.74 6.42 1.15
CA VAL A 67 -7.86 6.10 0.02
C VAL A 67 -6.42 6.01 0.53
N ASP A 68 -5.63 5.12 -0.07
CA ASP A 68 -4.24 4.88 0.31
C ASP A 68 -3.30 4.93 -0.90
N TYR A 69 -2.28 5.78 -0.80
CA TYR A 69 -1.25 5.98 -1.82
C TYR A 69 0.11 5.53 -1.29
N ARG A 70 1.02 5.17 -2.20
CA ARG A 70 2.40 4.80 -1.86
C ARG A 70 3.36 5.81 -2.46
N TYR A 71 4.37 6.18 -1.70
CA TYR A 71 5.38 7.14 -2.10
C TYR A 71 6.77 6.52 -1.92
N GLN A 72 7.66 6.76 -2.87
CA GLN A 72 9.07 6.42 -2.78
C GLN A 72 9.90 7.59 -3.31
N GLY A 73 11.16 7.69 -2.87
CA GLY A 73 12.09 8.66 -3.45
C GLY A 73 12.36 8.32 -4.91
N GLN A 74 12.50 9.32 -5.76
CA GLN A 74 12.81 9.14 -7.19
C GLN A 74 14.09 8.31 -7.40
N SER A 75 15.09 8.48 -6.53
CA SER A 75 16.35 7.75 -6.59
C SER A 75 16.26 6.28 -6.12
N GLN A 76 15.06 5.77 -5.82
CA GLN A 76 14.86 4.39 -5.38
C GLN A 76 14.34 3.54 -6.54
N PRO A 77 14.75 2.26 -6.64
CA PRO A 77 14.24 1.36 -7.65
C PRO A 77 12.72 1.24 -7.62
N ILE A 78 12.10 1.20 -8.79
CA ILE A 78 10.65 1.03 -8.95
C ILE A 78 10.36 -0.19 -9.83
N THR A 79 9.32 -0.94 -9.51
CA THR A 79 8.84 -2.01 -10.41
C THR A 79 7.88 -1.44 -11.44
N GLU A 80 7.95 -1.88 -12.70
CA GLU A 80 7.08 -1.39 -13.78
C GLU A 80 5.59 -1.43 -13.43
N GLY A 81 5.14 -2.45 -12.68
CA GLY A 81 3.75 -2.55 -12.22
C GLY A 81 3.29 -1.40 -11.32
N SER A 82 4.21 -0.68 -10.68
CA SER A 82 3.90 0.51 -9.87
C SER A 82 3.60 1.74 -10.72
N LEU A 83 3.96 1.72 -12.01
CA LEU A 83 3.70 2.78 -12.98
C LEU A 83 2.39 2.56 -13.76
N LEU A 84 1.66 1.48 -13.46
CA LEU A 84 0.39 1.15 -14.09
C LEU A 84 -0.79 1.44 -13.15
N PRO A 85 -1.99 1.67 -13.70
CA PRO A 85 -3.19 1.81 -12.89
C PRO A 85 -3.46 0.59 -12.02
N HIS A 86 -4.15 0.80 -10.90
CA HIS A 86 -4.39 -0.25 -9.92
C HIS A 86 -5.06 -1.50 -10.53
N PHE A 87 -4.41 -2.66 -10.39
CA PHE A 87 -4.83 -3.94 -10.97
C PHE A 87 -5.06 -3.93 -12.49
N ASN A 88 -4.53 -2.95 -13.22
CA ASN A 88 -4.78 -2.74 -14.64
C ASN A 88 -6.28 -2.78 -14.98
N ARG A 89 -7.13 -2.28 -14.07
CA ARG A 89 -8.59 -2.25 -14.27
C ARG A 89 -9.04 -1.22 -15.29
N MET A 90 -8.18 -0.22 -15.53
CA MET A 90 -8.33 0.83 -16.52
C MET A 90 -6.95 1.13 -17.12
N SER A 91 -6.92 1.71 -18.32
CA SER A 91 -5.72 2.27 -18.92
C SER A 91 -5.45 3.69 -18.40
N TRP A 92 -4.24 4.21 -18.66
CA TRP A 92 -3.95 5.61 -18.33
C TRP A 92 -4.74 6.58 -19.21
N GLU A 93 -4.96 6.23 -20.46
CA GLU A 93 -5.76 6.99 -21.42
C GLU A 93 -7.22 7.14 -20.93
N GLU A 94 -7.82 6.06 -20.42
CA GLU A 94 -9.16 6.12 -19.80
C GLU A 94 -9.17 6.97 -18.52
N ILE A 95 -8.12 6.92 -17.70
CA ILE A 95 -8.02 7.74 -16.49
C ILE A 95 -7.87 9.23 -16.82
N TYR A 96 -7.16 9.55 -17.89
CA TYR A 96 -6.94 10.92 -18.35
C TYR A 96 -8.09 11.48 -19.17
N GLU A 97 -9.09 10.67 -19.52
CA GLU A 97 -10.28 11.13 -20.22
C GLU A 97 -10.96 12.26 -19.45
N GLY A 98 -11.21 13.38 -20.13
CA GLY A 98 -11.86 14.57 -19.56
C GLY A 98 -10.97 15.44 -18.67
N TRP A 99 -9.67 15.14 -18.53
CA TRP A 99 -8.75 16.06 -17.85
C TRP A 99 -8.56 17.35 -18.67
N ASN A 100 -8.66 18.50 -18.00
CA ASN A 100 -8.49 19.81 -18.64
C ASN A 100 -7.00 20.21 -18.80
N SER A 101 -6.06 19.36 -18.42
CA SER A 101 -4.62 19.63 -18.44
C SER A 101 -3.81 18.37 -18.62
N GLU A 102 -2.78 18.44 -19.47
CA GLU A 102 -1.83 17.35 -19.72
C GLU A 102 -0.59 17.42 -18.81
N LYS A 103 -0.44 18.48 -17.99
CA LYS A 103 0.78 18.78 -17.21
C LYS A 103 1.32 17.60 -16.40
N TYR A 104 0.44 16.73 -15.90
CA TYR A 104 0.83 15.58 -15.07
C TYR A 104 0.52 14.23 -15.73
N GLN A 105 0.05 14.22 -16.97
CA GLN A 105 -0.17 12.97 -17.69
C GLN A 105 1.20 12.35 -18.01
N TYR A 106 1.40 11.10 -17.60
CA TYR A 106 2.65 10.37 -17.77
C TYR A 106 3.91 11.11 -17.28
N TYR A 107 3.81 12.02 -16.30
CA TYR A 107 4.93 12.86 -15.86
C TYR A 107 6.19 12.08 -15.47
N TRP A 108 6.04 10.83 -15.03
CA TRP A 108 7.13 9.96 -14.64
C TRP A 108 7.98 9.50 -15.84
N LYS A 109 7.55 9.70 -17.09
CA LYS A 109 8.37 9.44 -18.28
C LYS A 109 9.48 10.48 -18.45
N ASP A 110 9.33 11.65 -17.84
CA ASP A 110 10.28 12.77 -17.94
C ASP A 110 11.27 12.80 -16.76
N VAL A 111 11.18 11.82 -15.85
CA VAL A 111 12.09 11.71 -14.70
C VAL A 111 12.92 10.45 -14.81
N ASP A 112 14.19 10.54 -14.39
CA ASP A 112 15.09 9.39 -14.37
C ASP A 112 14.66 8.41 -13.26
N LEU A 113 14.15 7.24 -13.65
CA LEU A 113 13.69 6.18 -12.77
C LEU A 113 14.47 4.89 -13.05
N GLU A 114 14.96 4.27 -11.98
CA GLU A 114 15.54 2.93 -12.06
C GLU A 114 14.42 1.87 -12.03
N CYS A 115 13.99 1.41 -13.20
CA CYS A 115 13.03 0.33 -13.31
C CYS A 115 13.69 -1.04 -13.07
N VAL A 116 13.16 -1.83 -12.14
CA VAL A 116 13.65 -3.18 -11.81
C VAL A 116 12.56 -4.25 -11.96
N PRO A 117 12.91 -5.50 -12.32
CA PRO A 117 11.95 -6.58 -12.40
C PRO A 117 11.28 -6.87 -11.07
N PHE A 118 9.98 -7.15 -11.09
CA PHE A 118 9.24 -7.58 -9.90
C PHE A 118 9.71 -8.96 -9.42
N THR A 119 9.82 -9.14 -8.09
CA THR A 119 10.18 -10.41 -7.48
C THR A 119 9.09 -10.93 -6.54
N ARG A 120 8.80 -12.23 -6.65
CA ARG A 120 7.87 -12.94 -5.76
C ARG A 120 8.52 -13.48 -4.48
N LYS A 121 9.80 -13.18 -4.23
CA LYS A 121 10.58 -13.71 -3.09
C LYS A 121 9.83 -13.67 -1.76
N TYR A 122 9.08 -12.60 -1.49
CA TYR A 122 8.35 -12.38 -0.23
C TYR A 122 6.87 -12.80 -0.25
N HIS A 123 6.38 -13.33 -1.38
CA HIS A 123 4.97 -13.70 -1.57
C HIS A 123 4.70 -15.20 -1.39
N ALA A 124 5.72 -16.00 -1.08
CA ALA A 124 5.55 -17.41 -0.78
C ALA A 124 5.04 -17.58 0.65
N ALA A 125 3.73 -17.83 0.80
CA ALA A 125 3.16 -18.19 2.10
C ALA A 125 3.80 -19.49 2.60
N LYS A 126 4.29 -19.49 3.84
CA LYS A 126 4.56 -20.74 4.53
C LYS A 126 3.22 -21.43 4.84
N ARG A 127 3.18 -22.74 4.65
CA ARG A 127 2.01 -23.57 4.98
C ARG A 127 1.77 -23.58 6.47
#